data_AF-A0AAN9CEH7-F1
#
_entry.id   AF-A0AAN9CEH7-F1
#
_cell.length_a   1.000
_cell.length_b   1.000
_cell.length_c   1.000
_cell.angle_alpha   90.00
_cell.angle_beta   90.00
_cell.angle_gamma   90.00
#
_symmetry.space_group_name_H-M   'P 1'
#
loop_
_entity.id
_entity.type
_entity.pdbx_description
1 polymer ?
#
loop_
_entity_poly.entity_id
_entity_poly.type
_entity_poly.pdbx_seq_one_letter_code
_entity_poly.pdbx_strand_id
1 'polypeptide(L)'
;MKAVVIVLLVASVSIQCATASKQNLRKKRAWVVDSLSMEEELSGPFPYKLGDLNIEKTVLEEYFIHGQGIDKDPKGIISVKSNGSVYALGKVDYEEYKRLTIRLTNESTNVAVDIVIHDVNDHAPVFNKEVYEITIDESTPQGERLVTVLATDIDQFGSANSLFTLRIVSVSPQTSNTEFFIEQTGADVTGTISFKGCLDYEETQKYTILVEAKDHGEKLQLSSTSTVILNIIDKNNHLPEFTGATASFKAQASGEPVCRLQVTDADSRGSAAWRARYSLRGDKAQHFKIQTDPDTNDGVMTVTEPLNDEEKSNLSLTVIVENEEPFFYCRVTGRPKHGLWDVNHSRGRSSSTSASLLITNVNKDDSEPSVFVEIVKHAERLAAGPMLEAHRLGMCLSEKNTEITAVDPNLYGPAVHVELMGDVEGGWRLHYNYGTSVRLIKESAVRAGDHELTLKISDGRGQVSLQSLSVRVCDCDVSADCHVLRGPAVLHLSATAVAAVIFSLLLLLGERALHIHTQGCAEMLV
;
A
#
# COMPACT_ATOMS: atom_id res chain seq x y z
N MET A 1 35.74 -27.93 -63.46
CA MET A 1 36.48 -28.33 -64.69
C MET A 1 37.70 -27.42 -64.80
N LYS A 2 38.91 -28.01 -64.82
CA LYS A 2 40.24 -27.46 -65.19
C LYS A 2 40.72 -26.28 -64.31
N ALA A 3 41.63 -26.41 -63.33
CA ALA A 3 42.92 -27.09 -63.23
C ALA A 3 43.94 -26.70 -64.32
N VAL A 4 45.21 -26.61 -63.90
CA VAL A 4 46.47 -26.60 -64.69
C VAL A 4 47.15 -25.22 -64.78
N VAL A 5 48.44 -25.01 -64.46
CA VAL A 5 49.52 -25.74 -63.75
C VAL A 5 50.70 -24.76 -63.62
N ILE A 6 51.47 -24.95 -62.55
CA ILE A 6 52.76 -24.36 -62.21
C ILE A 6 53.85 -24.82 -63.19
N VAL A 7 54.78 -23.93 -63.58
CA VAL A 7 56.17 -24.34 -63.88
C VAL A 7 57.14 -23.34 -63.27
N LEU A 8 57.91 -23.82 -62.28
CA LEU A 8 59.11 -23.23 -61.71
C LEU A 8 60.26 -23.21 -62.73
N LEU A 9 61.15 -22.22 -62.62
CA LEU A 9 62.59 -22.46 -62.80
C LEU A 9 63.42 -21.45 -61.98
N VAL A 10 64.50 -21.99 -61.43
CA VAL A 10 65.30 -21.53 -60.30
C VAL A 10 66.44 -20.61 -60.77
N ALA A 11 66.75 -19.56 -60.00
CA ALA A 11 68.11 -19.03 -59.93
C ALA A 11 68.35 -18.40 -58.56
N SER A 12 69.12 -19.11 -57.74
CA SER A 12 69.70 -18.67 -56.47
C SER A 12 70.74 -17.58 -56.69
N VAL A 13 70.65 -16.48 -55.95
CA VAL A 13 71.80 -15.62 -55.66
C VAL A 13 71.83 -15.33 -54.17
N SER A 14 72.85 -15.88 -53.52
CA SER A 14 73.26 -15.58 -52.16
C SER A 14 73.85 -14.18 -52.10
N ILE A 15 73.36 -13.33 -51.20
CA ILE A 15 74.06 -12.10 -50.80
C ILE A 15 74.24 -12.16 -49.28
N GLN A 16 75.48 -12.40 -48.86
CA GLN A 16 75.91 -12.29 -47.48
C GLN A 16 76.25 -10.83 -47.14
N CYS A 17 75.62 -10.38 -46.05
CA CYS A 17 76.15 -9.57 -44.95
C CYS A 17 77.11 -8.41 -45.27
N ALA A 18 76.62 -7.19 -44.99
CA ALA A 18 77.43 -6.15 -44.37
C ALA A 18 76.78 -5.77 -43.02
N THR A 19 77.56 -5.93 -41.97
CA THR A 19 77.21 -5.68 -40.56
C THR A 19 77.14 -4.17 -40.27
N ALA A 20 76.03 -3.71 -39.70
CA ALA A 20 75.95 -2.43 -39.01
C ALA A 20 75.65 -2.70 -37.53
N SER A 21 76.65 -2.46 -36.70
CA SER A 21 76.59 -2.44 -35.23
C SER A 21 75.54 -1.43 -34.75
N LYS A 22 74.35 -1.92 -34.37
CA LYS A 22 73.48 -1.20 -33.46
C LYS A 22 73.83 -1.65 -32.05
N GLN A 23 74.52 -0.78 -31.33
CA GLN A 23 74.70 -0.93 -29.88
C GLN A 23 73.31 -1.04 -29.24
N ASN A 24 73.00 -2.23 -28.75
CA ASN A 24 71.91 -2.44 -27.81
C ASN A 24 72.30 -1.73 -26.51
N LEU A 25 71.91 -0.47 -26.36
CA LEU A 25 71.81 0.16 -25.05
C LEU A 25 70.76 -0.63 -24.26
N ARG A 26 71.26 -1.60 -23.50
CA ARG A 26 70.48 -2.37 -22.54
C ARG A 26 70.01 -1.36 -21.48
N LYS A 27 68.80 -0.80 -21.64
CA LYS A 27 68.10 -0.15 -20.52
C LYS A 27 68.03 -1.19 -19.41
N LYS A 28 68.77 -0.96 -18.31
CA LYS A 28 68.66 -1.77 -17.10
C LYS A 28 67.17 -1.86 -16.78
N ARG A 29 66.64 -3.08 -16.69
CA ARG A 29 65.28 -3.33 -16.23
C ARG A 29 65.16 -2.65 -14.87
N ALA A 30 64.10 -1.88 -14.66
CA ALA A 30 63.79 -1.35 -13.35
C ALA A 30 63.76 -2.49 -12.34
N TRP A 31 64.29 -2.23 -11.16
CA TRP A 31 64.34 -3.17 -10.05
C TRP A 31 62.95 -3.75 -9.79
N VAL A 32 62.79 -5.06 -9.97
CA VAL A 32 61.64 -5.79 -9.42
C VAL A 32 62.05 -6.14 -8.00
N VAL A 33 61.58 -5.37 -7.03
CA VAL A 33 61.70 -5.72 -5.62
C VAL A 33 60.53 -6.67 -5.34
N ASP A 34 60.81 -7.89 -4.87
CA ASP A 34 59.78 -8.75 -4.29
C ASP A 34 59.07 -7.94 -3.21
N SER A 35 57.76 -7.72 -3.33
CA SER A 35 57.02 -6.77 -2.49
C SER A 35 57.13 -7.16 -1.02
N LEU A 36 57.80 -6.32 -0.22
CA LEU A 36 57.81 -6.46 1.24
C LEU A 36 56.39 -6.20 1.76
N SER A 37 55.97 -6.97 2.76
CA SER A 37 54.68 -6.74 3.40
C SER A 37 54.70 -7.11 4.87
N MET A 38 53.79 -6.52 5.64
CA MET A 38 53.58 -6.81 7.05
C MET A 38 52.10 -6.75 7.39
N GLU A 39 51.64 -7.63 8.29
CA GLU A 39 50.27 -7.62 8.85
C GLU A 39 50.18 -6.52 9.91
N GLU A 40 49.08 -5.79 9.94
CA GLU A 40 48.82 -4.79 10.97
C GLU A 40 48.58 -5.42 12.34
N GLU A 41 48.64 -4.59 13.39
CA GLU A 41 48.34 -4.95 14.79
C GLU A 41 49.06 -6.20 15.35
N LEU A 42 50.05 -6.72 14.62
CA LEU A 42 50.77 -7.92 14.97
C LEU A 42 51.48 -7.71 16.32
N SER A 43 51.10 -8.49 17.32
CA SER A 43 51.57 -8.30 18.70
C SER A 43 53.00 -8.81 18.96
N GLY A 44 53.67 -9.36 17.94
CA GLY A 44 55.05 -9.85 18.01
C GLY A 44 55.17 -11.37 18.05
N PRO A 45 56.39 -11.90 18.26
CA PRO A 45 57.58 -11.22 18.77
C PRO A 45 58.29 -10.31 17.75
N PHE A 46 58.75 -9.15 18.22
CA PHE A 46 59.63 -8.25 17.46
C PHE A 46 61.10 -8.43 17.91
N PRO A 47 62.08 -8.22 17.01
CA PRO A 47 61.92 -7.94 15.59
C PRO A 47 61.69 -9.21 14.75
N TYR A 48 60.90 -9.10 13.68
CA TYR A 48 60.77 -10.18 12.68
C TYR A 48 61.17 -9.69 11.30
N LYS A 49 61.65 -10.62 10.47
CA LYS A 49 62.19 -10.32 9.15
C LYS A 49 61.06 -10.20 8.13
N LEU A 50 61.01 -9.09 7.39
CA LEU A 50 60.05 -8.86 6.29
C LEU A 50 60.56 -9.44 4.97
N GLY A 51 61.87 -9.39 4.75
CA GLY A 51 62.51 -9.87 3.52
C GLY A 51 63.92 -9.31 3.37
N ASP A 52 64.47 -9.44 2.17
CA ASP A 52 65.79 -8.94 1.82
C ASP A 52 65.70 -8.02 0.61
N LEU A 53 66.36 -6.87 0.69
CA LEU A 53 66.65 -6.06 -0.49
C LEU A 53 67.75 -6.78 -1.27
N ASN A 54 67.48 -7.10 -2.54
CA ASN A 54 68.45 -7.77 -3.41
C ASN A 54 69.55 -6.80 -3.89
N ILE A 55 70.30 -6.20 -2.97
CA ILE A 55 71.33 -5.19 -3.20
C ILE A 55 72.66 -5.71 -2.65
N GLU A 56 73.75 -5.59 -3.41
CA GLU A 56 75.08 -5.98 -2.95
C GLU A 56 75.48 -5.19 -1.69
N LYS A 57 76.05 -5.87 -0.69
CA LYS A 57 76.39 -5.29 0.61
C LYS A 57 77.24 -4.01 0.51
N THR A 58 78.25 -4.02 -0.36
CA THR A 58 79.15 -2.87 -0.60
C THR A 58 78.41 -1.68 -1.17
N VAL A 59 77.34 -1.92 -1.94
CA VAL A 59 76.50 -0.88 -2.52
C VAL A 59 75.59 -0.29 -1.45
N LEU A 60 75.02 -1.10 -0.55
CA LEU A 60 74.10 -0.62 0.48
C LEU A 60 74.76 0.36 1.49
N GLU A 61 76.06 0.17 1.77
CA GLU A 61 76.84 1.05 2.65
C GLU A 61 77.03 2.47 2.07
N GLU A 62 76.80 2.67 0.76
CA GLU A 62 76.86 3.98 0.10
C GLU A 62 75.51 4.73 0.11
N TYR A 63 74.42 4.12 0.59
CA TYR A 63 73.08 4.74 0.60
C TYR A 63 72.66 5.19 1.99
N PHE A 64 72.09 6.39 2.06
CA PHE A 64 71.31 6.83 3.22
C PHE A 64 69.90 6.25 3.13
N ILE A 65 69.50 5.46 4.13
CA ILE A 65 68.17 4.83 4.20
C ILE A 65 67.29 5.65 5.12
N HIS A 66 66.18 6.15 4.59
CA HIS A 66 65.26 7.04 5.30
C HIS A 66 63.84 6.88 4.76
N GLY A 67 62.83 7.48 5.38
CA GLY A 67 61.42 7.37 5.00
C GLY A 67 60.52 6.91 6.15
N GLN A 68 59.29 6.56 5.79
CA GLN A 68 58.28 6.09 6.75
C GLN A 68 58.74 4.75 7.34
N GLY A 69 58.51 4.56 8.64
CA GLY A 69 59.03 3.38 9.34
C GLY A 69 60.44 3.58 9.90
N ILE A 70 61.22 4.54 9.39
CA ILE A 70 62.62 4.76 9.80
C ILE A 70 62.74 6.09 10.56
N ASP A 71 62.81 7.21 9.84
CA ASP A 71 63.00 8.56 10.39
C ASP A 71 61.75 9.45 10.23
N LYS A 72 60.76 9.01 9.45
CA LYS A 72 59.43 9.63 9.32
C LYS A 72 58.35 8.73 9.93
N ASP A 73 57.24 9.36 10.32
CA ASP A 73 56.12 8.64 10.96
C ASP A 73 55.53 7.56 10.04
N PRO A 74 55.18 6.38 10.59
CA PRO A 74 55.44 5.92 11.96
C PRO A 74 56.94 5.66 12.18
N LYS A 75 57.58 6.35 13.15
CA LYS A 75 59.04 6.36 13.30
C LYS A 75 59.57 5.11 13.99
N GLY A 76 60.70 4.61 13.52
CA GLY A 76 61.47 3.56 14.21
C GLY A 76 60.82 2.16 14.21
N ILE A 77 59.81 1.91 13.39
CA ILE A 77 59.16 0.59 13.29
C ILE A 77 59.79 -0.33 12.22
N ILE A 78 60.71 0.17 11.39
CA ILE A 78 61.43 -0.60 10.36
C ILE A 78 62.95 -0.44 10.56
N SER A 79 63.69 -1.54 10.41
CA SER A 79 65.16 -1.55 10.41
C SER A 79 65.69 -2.28 9.18
N VAL A 80 66.57 -1.63 8.44
CA VAL A 80 67.33 -2.26 7.35
C VAL A 80 68.74 -2.53 7.84
N LYS A 81 69.18 -3.78 7.79
CA LYS A 81 70.54 -4.19 8.16
C LYS A 81 71.50 -3.98 6.99
N SER A 82 72.79 -3.90 7.26
CA SER A 82 73.83 -3.69 6.24
C SER A 82 73.91 -4.81 5.20
N ASN A 83 73.40 -6.01 5.51
CA ASN A 83 73.29 -7.12 4.58
C ASN A 83 72.03 -7.06 3.67
N GLY A 84 71.24 -5.98 3.74
CA GLY A 84 70.01 -5.81 2.96
C GLY A 84 68.75 -6.41 3.61
N SER A 85 68.86 -7.12 4.74
CA SER A 85 67.69 -7.67 5.44
C SER A 85 66.84 -6.57 6.09
N VAL A 86 65.53 -6.58 5.82
CA VAL A 86 64.55 -5.64 6.38
C VAL A 86 63.77 -6.31 7.52
N TYR A 87 63.64 -5.63 8.65
CA TYR A 87 62.96 -6.09 9.84
C TYR A 87 61.88 -5.12 10.28
N ALA A 88 60.75 -5.63 10.72
CA ALA A 88 59.79 -4.88 11.52
C ALA A 88 60.23 -4.90 12.99
N LEU A 89 60.18 -3.74 13.64
CA LEU A 89 60.52 -3.51 15.04
C LEU A 89 59.29 -3.20 15.91
N GLY A 90 58.16 -2.84 15.30
CA GLY A 90 56.93 -2.48 15.98
C GLY A 90 55.71 -2.66 15.08
N LYS A 91 54.56 -2.37 15.67
CA LYS A 91 53.25 -2.42 15.02
C LYS A 91 53.06 -1.29 14.01
N VAL A 92 52.10 -1.49 13.13
CA VAL A 92 51.55 -0.51 12.20
C VAL A 92 50.04 -0.75 12.13
N ASP A 93 49.31 0.31 11.85
CA ASP A 93 47.85 0.37 11.71
C ASP A 93 47.55 0.60 10.21
N TYR A 94 46.69 -0.23 9.62
CA TYR A 94 46.31 -0.18 8.21
C TYR A 94 45.43 1.04 7.88
N GLU A 95 44.50 1.38 8.78
CA GLU A 95 43.60 2.55 8.68
C GLU A 95 44.42 3.83 8.59
N GLU A 96 45.55 3.91 9.30
CA GLU A 96 46.48 5.04 9.23
C GLU A 96 47.46 4.92 8.05
N TYR A 97 48.04 3.74 7.82
CA TYR A 97 49.10 3.52 6.81
C TYR A 97 48.88 2.26 5.97
N LYS A 98 48.23 2.38 4.80
CA LYS A 98 48.09 1.26 3.83
C LYS A 98 49.42 0.79 3.22
N ARG A 99 50.45 1.62 3.28
CA ARG A 99 51.78 1.39 2.71
C ARG A 99 52.81 2.30 3.38
N LEU A 100 53.99 1.74 3.64
CA LEU A 100 55.16 2.51 4.06
C LEU A 100 56.17 2.56 2.92
N THR A 101 56.73 3.74 2.64
CA THR A 101 57.81 3.88 1.66
C THR A 101 59.13 4.23 2.33
N ILE A 102 60.08 3.29 2.25
CA ILE A 102 61.49 3.54 2.57
C ILE A 102 62.23 3.98 1.31
N ARG A 103 63.21 4.86 1.45
CA ARG A 103 64.03 5.41 0.37
C ARG A 103 65.49 5.18 0.65
N LEU A 104 66.19 4.69 -0.35
CA LEU A 104 67.64 4.57 -0.39
C LEU A 104 68.15 5.68 -1.31
N THR A 105 68.86 6.65 -0.74
CA THR A 105 69.41 7.79 -1.47
C THR A 105 70.93 7.87 -1.41
N ASN A 106 71.58 8.11 -2.54
CA ASN A 106 72.99 8.49 -2.68
C ASN A 106 73.09 9.67 -3.68
N GLU A 107 74.29 10.22 -3.93
CA GLU A 107 74.56 11.39 -4.78
C GLU A 107 73.97 11.31 -6.20
N SER A 108 73.76 10.10 -6.73
CA SER A 108 73.30 9.87 -8.11
C SER A 108 72.02 9.03 -8.23
N THR A 109 71.51 8.49 -7.13
CA THR A 109 70.45 7.46 -7.13
C THR A 109 69.46 7.66 -6.00
N ASN A 110 68.17 7.47 -6.31
CA ASN A 110 67.08 7.49 -5.35
C ASN A 110 66.14 6.32 -5.68
N VAL A 111 66.11 5.33 -4.79
CA VAL A 111 65.31 4.11 -4.94
C VAL A 111 64.28 4.08 -3.82
N ALA A 112 63.00 3.94 -4.19
CA ALA A 112 61.91 3.74 -3.24
C ALA A 112 61.57 2.24 -3.16
N VAL A 113 61.38 1.75 -1.94
CA VAL A 113 60.87 0.41 -1.66
C VAL A 113 59.59 0.58 -0.85
N ASP A 114 58.53 -0.02 -1.35
CA ASP A 114 57.26 -0.02 -0.66
C ASP A 114 57.09 -1.29 0.16
N ILE A 115 56.57 -1.11 1.38
CA ILE A 115 56.13 -2.16 2.28
C ILE A 115 54.60 -2.07 2.32
N VAL A 116 53.93 -3.11 1.85
CA VAL A 116 52.46 -3.20 1.85
C VAL A 116 51.97 -3.62 3.23
N ILE A 117 51.00 -2.90 3.77
CA ILE A 117 50.36 -3.31 5.02
C ILE A 117 49.15 -4.19 4.68
N HIS A 118 49.06 -5.36 5.30
CA HIS A 118 47.92 -6.26 5.18
C HIS A 118 46.93 -5.98 6.30
N ASP A 119 45.69 -5.80 5.89
CA ASP A 119 44.52 -5.54 6.71
C ASP A 119 44.13 -6.76 7.57
N VAL A 120 43.74 -6.51 8.82
CA VAL A 120 43.20 -7.48 9.78
C VAL A 120 41.84 -6.97 10.22
N ASN A 121 40.85 -7.86 10.36
CA ASN A 121 39.55 -7.47 10.89
C ASN A 121 39.63 -7.07 12.37
N ASP A 122 39.79 -5.78 12.63
CA ASP A 122 39.81 -5.20 13.97
C ASP A 122 38.81 -4.04 14.15
N HIS A 123 38.15 -3.60 13.08
CA HIS A 123 37.02 -2.67 13.15
C HIS A 123 35.68 -3.38 12.88
N ALA A 124 34.72 -3.18 13.78
CA ALA A 124 33.37 -3.65 13.54
C ALA A 124 32.62 -2.68 12.59
N PRO A 125 31.66 -3.16 11.80
CA PRO A 125 30.76 -2.27 11.07
C PRO A 125 30.02 -1.34 12.02
N VAL A 126 29.91 -0.04 11.71
CA VAL A 126 29.30 0.97 12.59
C VAL A 126 28.10 1.63 11.94
N PHE A 127 26.94 1.56 12.58
CA PHE A 127 25.74 2.29 12.15
C PHE A 127 25.93 3.81 12.27
N ASN A 128 25.39 4.58 11.32
CA ASN A 128 25.45 6.04 11.37
C ASN A 128 24.55 6.66 12.46
N LYS A 129 23.66 5.85 13.06
CA LYS A 129 22.80 6.21 14.18
C LYS A 129 22.65 5.02 15.10
N GLU A 130 22.61 5.27 16.41
CA GLU A 130 22.27 4.25 17.41
C GLU A 130 20.76 3.92 17.42
N VAL A 131 19.94 4.94 17.13
CA VAL A 131 18.47 4.85 17.13
C VAL A 131 17.89 5.51 15.87
N TYR A 132 17.02 4.79 15.18
CA TYR A 132 16.15 5.33 14.13
C TYR A 132 14.72 5.34 14.64
N GLU A 133 14.09 6.51 14.68
CA GLU A 133 12.68 6.63 15.07
C GLU A 133 11.84 7.04 13.87
N ILE A 134 10.76 6.30 13.62
CA ILE A 134 9.82 6.53 12.52
C ILE A 134 8.39 6.35 13.02
N THR A 135 7.45 6.94 12.28
CA THR A 135 6.03 6.86 12.58
C THR A 135 5.27 6.52 11.31
N ILE A 136 4.32 5.59 11.39
CA ILE A 136 3.57 5.13 10.22
C ILE A 136 2.10 4.87 10.55
N ASP A 137 1.23 5.09 9.57
CA ASP A 137 -0.19 4.76 9.67
C ASP A 137 -0.39 3.24 9.62
N GLU A 138 -1.27 2.69 10.45
CA GLU A 138 -1.60 1.25 10.38
C GLU A 138 -2.28 0.84 9.06
N SER A 139 -2.90 1.81 8.36
CA SER A 139 -3.46 1.65 7.01
C SER A 139 -2.41 1.50 5.90
N THR A 140 -1.13 1.53 6.25
CA THR A 140 -0.04 1.40 5.29
C THR A 140 -0.04 -0.02 4.71
N PRO A 141 0.02 -0.17 3.38
CA PRO A 141 0.13 -1.49 2.77
C PRO A 141 1.48 -2.14 3.10
N GLN A 142 1.48 -3.46 3.29
CA GLN A 142 2.71 -4.23 3.38
C GLN A 142 3.65 -4.02 2.19
N GLY A 143 4.94 -4.23 2.42
CA GLY A 143 6.00 -4.01 1.45
C GLY A 143 6.47 -2.57 1.35
N GLU A 144 5.73 -1.60 1.93
CA GLU A 144 6.17 -0.22 2.00
C GLU A 144 7.49 -0.11 2.77
N ARG A 145 8.36 0.79 2.31
CA ARG A 145 9.66 1.05 2.93
C ARG A 145 9.47 1.86 4.21
N LEU A 146 9.83 1.27 5.35
CA LEU A 146 9.75 1.92 6.66
C LEU A 146 10.95 2.84 6.89
N VAL A 147 12.16 2.28 6.82
CA VAL A 147 13.41 3.01 7.06
C VAL A 147 14.56 2.37 6.31
N THR A 148 15.56 3.18 5.96
CA THR A 148 16.85 2.71 5.44
C THR A 148 17.91 2.94 6.52
N VAL A 149 18.50 1.86 7.02
CA VAL A 149 19.64 1.89 7.94
C VAL A 149 20.94 1.91 7.14
N LEU A 150 21.97 2.54 7.70
CA LEU A 150 23.28 2.70 7.08
C LEU A 150 24.35 2.35 8.11
N ALA A 151 25.26 1.43 7.78
CA ALA A 151 26.42 1.08 8.58
C ALA A 151 27.70 1.06 7.74
N THR A 152 28.84 1.48 8.26
CA THR A 152 30.11 1.54 7.52
C THR A 152 31.19 0.79 8.25
N ASP A 153 32.06 0.10 7.51
CA ASP A 153 33.27 -0.52 8.03
C ASP A 153 34.50 0.20 7.46
N ILE A 154 35.53 0.41 8.27
CA ILE A 154 36.72 1.17 7.89
C ILE A 154 37.91 0.30 7.48
N ASP A 155 37.82 -1.02 7.70
CA ASP A 155 38.77 -2.00 7.19
C ASP A 155 38.90 -1.93 5.66
N GLN A 156 39.82 -2.69 5.08
CA GLN A 156 40.11 -2.69 3.66
C GLN A 156 38.87 -2.87 2.78
N PHE A 157 38.47 -1.78 2.11
CA PHE A 157 37.33 -1.76 1.20
C PHE A 157 37.32 -2.92 0.21
N GLY A 158 36.26 -3.72 0.26
CA GLY A 158 36.02 -4.87 -0.63
C GLY A 158 36.72 -6.15 -0.17
N SER A 159 37.40 -6.14 0.98
CA SER A 159 37.87 -7.34 1.67
C SER A 159 36.72 -7.99 2.44
N ALA A 160 36.92 -9.22 2.92
CA ALA A 160 35.96 -9.87 3.81
C ALA A 160 35.85 -9.14 5.17
N ASN A 161 36.85 -8.35 5.54
CA ASN A 161 36.87 -7.59 6.80
C ASN A 161 35.90 -6.39 6.70
N SER A 162 35.90 -5.66 5.58
CA SER A 162 34.98 -4.53 5.39
C SER A 162 33.57 -4.92 4.89
N LEU A 163 33.38 -6.16 4.41
CA LEU A 163 32.09 -6.62 3.87
C LEU A 163 31.25 -7.23 4.99
N PHE A 164 30.01 -6.77 5.11
CA PHE A 164 29.12 -7.21 6.18
C PHE A 164 27.70 -7.47 5.69
N THR A 165 26.95 -8.22 6.51
CA THR A 165 25.53 -8.51 6.30
C THR A 165 24.67 -7.85 7.36
N LEU A 166 23.55 -7.27 6.91
CA LEU A 166 22.52 -6.73 7.79
C LEU A 166 21.44 -7.77 8.07
N ARG A 167 21.03 -7.88 9.33
CA ARG A 167 19.90 -8.72 9.73
C ARG A 167 19.09 -8.11 10.87
N ILE A 168 17.81 -8.46 10.92
CA ILE A 168 16.97 -8.20 12.10
C ILE A 168 17.26 -9.31 13.12
N VAL A 169 17.71 -8.92 14.31
CA VAL A 169 18.02 -9.83 15.43
C VAL A 169 16.76 -10.16 16.23
N SER A 170 15.95 -9.13 16.51
CA SER A 170 14.72 -9.29 17.27
C SER A 170 13.72 -8.17 16.96
N VAL A 171 12.45 -8.48 17.17
CA VAL A 171 11.33 -7.54 17.12
C VAL A 171 10.53 -7.70 18.41
N SER A 172 10.18 -6.59 19.04
CA SER A 172 9.35 -6.58 20.24
C SER A 172 8.26 -5.51 20.16
N PRO A 173 6.98 -5.85 20.41
CA PRO A 173 6.46 -7.20 20.62
C PRO A 173 6.44 -8.01 19.31
N GLN A 174 6.28 -9.33 19.42
CA GLN A 174 6.05 -10.20 18.26
C GLN A 174 4.54 -10.40 18.09
N THR A 175 4.00 -10.02 16.94
CA THR A 175 2.58 -10.20 16.59
C THR A 175 2.44 -11.33 15.58
N SER A 176 1.22 -11.89 15.48
CA SER A 176 0.95 -12.95 14.52
C SER A 176 0.59 -12.43 13.12
N ASN A 177 0.22 -11.15 13.02
CA ASN A 177 -0.27 -10.50 11.79
C ASN A 177 0.75 -9.59 11.12
N THR A 178 1.93 -9.39 11.72
CA THR A 178 3.00 -8.55 11.15
C THR A 178 4.35 -9.27 11.23
N GLU A 179 5.15 -9.19 10.16
CA GLU A 179 6.53 -9.66 10.16
C GLU A 179 7.43 -8.60 9.49
N PHE A 180 8.54 -8.23 10.14
CA PHE A 180 9.50 -7.29 9.58
C PHE A 180 10.64 -8.02 8.88
N PHE A 181 11.11 -7.45 7.79
CA PHE A 181 12.24 -7.98 7.03
C PHE A 181 13.16 -6.84 6.59
N ILE A 182 14.42 -7.19 6.35
CA ILE A 182 15.44 -6.26 5.88
C ILE A 182 16.01 -6.76 4.55
N GLU A 183 16.06 -5.88 3.57
CA GLU A 183 16.68 -6.12 2.27
C GLU A 183 17.92 -5.24 2.14
N GLN A 184 19.08 -5.89 2.05
CA GLN A 184 20.33 -5.22 1.77
C GLN A 184 20.46 -5.03 0.26
N THR A 185 20.58 -3.78 -0.19
CA THR A 185 20.66 -3.43 -1.62
C THR A 185 22.09 -3.14 -2.03
N GLY A 186 22.62 -3.93 -2.98
CA GLY A 186 23.97 -3.76 -3.53
C GLY A 186 25.08 -4.30 -2.62
N ALA A 187 26.33 -4.01 -2.98
CA ALA A 187 27.49 -4.18 -2.10
C ALA A 187 27.58 -3.04 -1.05
N ASP A 188 26.62 -2.11 -1.10
CA ASP A 188 26.62 -0.89 -0.33
C ASP A 188 25.88 -1.13 0.99
N VAL A 189 26.60 -1.09 2.12
CA VAL A 189 26.45 -0.21 3.32
C VAL A 189 25.04 0.06 3.91
N THR A 190 23.94 -0.24 3.20
CA THR A 190 22.55 0.14 3.51
C THR A 190 21.62 -1.07 3.54
N GLY A 191 20.64 -1.03 4.46
CA GLY A 191 19.57 -2.01 4.55
C GLY A 191 18.22 -1.32 4.63
N THR A 192 17.29 -1.76 3.79
CA THR A 192 15.92 -1.25 3.80
C THR A 192 15.03 -2.18 4.62
N ILE A 193 14.39 -1.64 5.66
CA ILE A 193 13.45 -2.38 6.49
C ILE A 193 12.03 -2.12 5.98
N SER A 194 11.29 -3.20 5.80
CA SER A 194 9.89 -3.24 5.38
C SER A 194 9.14 -4.29 6.21
N PHE A 195 7.83 -4.43 6.00
CA PHE A 195 6.99 -5.39 6.72
C PHE A 195 6.04 -6.16 5.80
N LYS A 196 5.56 -7.31 6.31
CA LYS A 196 4.53 -8.17 5.71
C LYS A 196 3.32 -8.23 6.62
N GLY A 197 2.14 -8.44 6.03
CA GLY A 197 0.89 -8.57 6.78
C GLY A 197 0.20 -7.22 7.03
N CYS A 198 -0.40 -7.08 8.21
CA CYS A 198 -1.19 -5.92 8.60
C CYS A 198 -0.61 -5.31 9.87
N LEU A 199 -0.50 -3.98 9.91
CA LEU A 199 -0.29 -3.25 11.15
C LEU A 199 -1.66 -3.05 11.81
N ASP A 200 -1.69 -3.09 13.14
CA ASP A 200 -2.89 -3.00 13.96
C ASP A 200 -2.52 -2.20 15.21
N TYR A 201 -3.05 -0.98 15.31
CA TYR A 201 -2.76 -0.08 16.41
C TYR A 201 -3.35 -0.59 17.74
N GLU A 202 -4.54 -1.18 17.70
CA GLU A 202 -5.22 -1.77 18.86
C GLU A 202 -4.45 -2.98 19.42
N GLU A 203 -3.77 -3.75 18.56
CA GLU A 203 -2.87 -4.84 18.99
C GLU A 203 -1.51 -4.30 19.46
N THR A 204 -0.86 -3.41 18.69
CA THR A 204 0.49 -2.90 19.00
C THR A 204 0.73 -1.50 18.45
N GLN A 205 0.87 -0.54 19.38
CA GLN A 205 1.13 0.87 19.07
C GLN A 205 2.61 1.18 18.76
N LYS A 206 3.53 0.29 19.13
CA LYS A 206 4.97 0.49 18.97
C LYS A 206 5.74 -0.80 18.80
N TYR A 207 6.63 -0.84 17.82
CA TYR A 207 7.62 -1.90 17.64
C TYR A 207 9.03 -1.39 17.91
N THR A 208 9.83 -2.24 18.56
CA THR A 208 11.27 -2.06 18.73
C THR A 208 11.98 -3.18 17.96
N ILE A 209 12.71 -2.80 16.91
CA ILE A 209 13.40 -3.70 15.99
C ILE A 209 14.90 -3.54 16.21
N LEU A 210 15.57 -4.61 16.64
CA LEU A 210 17.03 -4.63 16.80
C LEU A 210 17.67 -5.13 15.50
N VAL A 211 18.54 -4.32 14.92
CA VAL A 211 19.26 -4.63 13.67
C VAL A 211 20.73 -4.82 13.98
N GLU A 212 21.35 -5.83 13.37
CA GLU A 212 22.78 -6.10 13.48
C GLU A 212 23.46 -5.96 12.12
N ALA A 213 24.63 -5.34 12.13
CA ALA A 213 25.61 -5.38 11.05
C ALA A 213 26.76 -6.28 11.48
N LYS A 214 27.06 -7.33 10.71
CA LYS A 214 28.09 -8.31 11.03
C LYS A 214 29.00 -8.56 9.83
N ASP A 215 30.30 -8.34 10.01
CA ASP A 215 31.31 -8.51 8.97
C ASP A 215 31.57 -9.99 8.61
N HIS A 216 32.39 -10.20 7.58
CA HIS A 216 32.76 -11.51 7.06
C HIS A 216 34.21 -11.88 7.38
N GLY A 217 34.83 -11.25 8.39
CA GLY A 217 36.22 -11.50 8.75
C GLY A 217 36.51 -12.99 9.00
N GLU A 218 37.65 -13.47 8.50
CA GLU A 218 37.95 -14.91 8.44
C GLU A 218 38.31 -15.50 9.81
N LYS A 219 39.18 -14.83 10.57
CA LYS A 219 39.65 -15.29 11.89
C LYS A 219 38.66 -14.94 13.00
N LEU A 220 38.12 -13.73 12.94
CA LEU A 220 37.17 -13.17 13.89
C LEU A 220 36.15 -12.37 13.07
N GLN A 221 34.88 -12.49 13.43
CA GLN A 221 33.82 -11.64 12.89
C GLN A 221 33.36 -10.69 13.98
N LEU A 222 33.30 -9.40 13.67
CA LEU A 222 32.82 -8.36 14.56
C LEU A 222 31.41 -7.95 14.14
N SER A 223 30.66 -7.40 15.11
CA SER A 223 29.32 -6.89 14.84
C SER A 223 28.98 -5.71 15.73
N SER A 224 28.07 -4.88 15.22
CA SER A 224 27.40 -3.85 16.01
C SER A 224 25.89 -3.92 15.82
N THR A 225 25.16 -3.23 16.68
CA THR A 225 23.70 -3.20 16.63
C THR A 225 23.16 -1.78 16.67
N SER A 226 21.98 -1.60 16.08
CA SER A 226 21.21 -0.36 16.10
C SER A 226 19.74 -0.67 16.36
N THR A 227 19.03 0.26 17.01
CA THR A 227 17.61 0.11 17.33
C THR A 227 16.75 0.91 16.36
N VAL A 228 15.67 0.32 15.85
CA VAL A 228 14.61 1.02 15.12
C VAL A 228 13.36 1.03 15.96
N ILE A 229 12.84 2.22 16.26
CA ILE A 229 11.58 2.46 16.95
C ILE A 229 10.54 2.84 15.90
N LEU A 230 9.51 2.01 15.76
CA LEU A 230 8.38 2.24 14.88
C LEU A 230 7.15 2.55 15.72
N ASN A 231 6.67 3.79 15.65
CA ASN A 231 5.41 4.21 16.26
C ASN A 231 4.27 4.06 15.24
N ILE A 232 3.14 3.49 15.65
CA ILE A 232 1.96 3.30 14.80
C ILE A 232 0.97 4.43 15.06
N ILE A 233 0.42 5.01 14.00
CA ILE A 233 -0.70 5.95 14.04
C ILE A 233 -1.97 5.17 13.76
N ASP A 234 -2.91 5.29 14.69
CA ASP A 234 -4.27 4.80 14.61
C ASP A 234 -5.03 5.40 13.42
N LYS A 235 -5.74 4.54 12.68
CA LYS A 235 -6.60 4.86 11.55
C LYS A 235 -7.90 4.09 11.67
N ASN A 236 -8.94 4.59 10.99
CA ASN A 236 -10.28 3.99 11.06
C ASN A 236 -10.35 2.55 10.50
N ASN A 237 -10.14 1.57 11.37
CA ASN A 237 -10.33 0.14 11.13
C ASN A 237 -11.45 -0.45 12.01
N HIS A 238 -12.06 0.34 12.90
CA HIS A 238 -13.26 -0.01 13.66
C HIS A 238 -14.40 0.97 13.37
N LEU A 239 -15.58 0.42 13.06
CA LEU A 239 -16.78 1.24 12.84
C LEU A 239 -17.51 1.46 14.17
N PRO A 240 -18.27 2.57 14.32
CA PRO A 240 -19.12 2.78 15.47
C PRO A 240 -20.22 1.73 15.49
N GLU A 241 -20.31 0.97 16.58
CA GLU A 241 -21.31 -0.07 16.77
C GLU A 241 -22.38 0.42 17.77
N PHE A 242 -23.66 0.34 17.41
CA PHE A 242 -24.76 0.64 18.34
C PHE A 242 -24.78 -0.38 19.48
N THR A 243 -24.75 0.09 20.72
CA THR A 243 -24.81 -0.75 21.92
C THR A 243 -26.20 -0.76 22.54
N GLY A 244 -26.93 0.34 22.49
CA GLY A 244 -28.29 0.46 23.02
C GLY A 244 -28.93 1.83 22.72
N ALA A 245 -30.08 2.09 23.32
CA ALA A 245 -30.65 3.43 23.36
C ALA A 245 -31.45 3.64 24.64
N THR A 246 -31.58 4.91 24.99
CA THR A 246 -32.50 5.38 26.02
C THR A 246 -33.54 6.29 25.38
N ALA A 247 -34.82 6.02 25.61
CA ALA A 247 -35.93 6.80 25.05
C ALA A 247 -36.51 7.75 26.10
N SER A 248 -37.02 8.89 25.63
CA SER A 248 -37.73 9.89 26.41
C SER A 248 -39.22 9.80 26.11
N PHE A 249 -40.01 9.54 27.15
CA PHE A 249 -41.45 9.34 27.01
C PHE A 249 -42.24 10.64 26.82
N LYS A 250 -41.60 11.82 26.89
CA LYS A 250 -42.28 13.13 26.87
C LYS A 250 -42.04 13.97 25.63
N ALA A 251 -41.30 13.48 24.64
CA ALA A 251 -40.86 14.26 23.49
C ALA A 251 -42.05 14.67 22.59
N GLN A 252 -42.55 15.89 22.79
CA GLN A 252 -43.69 16.45 22.08
C GLN A 252 -43.42 17.87 21.57
N ALA A 253 -42.50 18.59 22.18
CA ALA A 253 -42.13 19.93 21.77
C ALA A 253 -40.83 19.94 20.96
N SER A 254 -40.72 20.92 20.06
CA SER A 254 -39.48 21.20 19.34
C SER A 254 -38.31 21.40 20.32
N GLY A 255 -37.21 20.71 20.07
CA GLY A 255 -36.00 20.72 20.90
C GLY A 255 -35.96 19.64 21.99
N GLU A 256 -37.05 18.91 22.26
CA GLU A 256 -37.04 17.86 23.27
C GLU A 256 -36.32 16.59 22.77
N PRO A 257 -35.52 15.93 23.63
CA PRO A 257 -34.85 14.68 23.27
C PRO A 257 -35.88 13.56 23.12
N VAL A 258 -35.82 12.83 22.02
CA VAL A 258 -36.63 11.63 21.72
C VAL A 258 -35.93 10.40 22.24
N CYS A 259 -34.67 10.22 21.85
CA CYS A 259 -33.84 9.14 22.34
C CYS A 259 -32.36 9.51 22.26
N ARG A 260 -31.55 8.77 23.01
CA ARG A 260 -30.10 8.81 22.94
C ARG A 260 -29.62 7.42 22.53
N LEU A 261 -29.00 7.34 21.35
CA LEU A 261 -28.42 6.14 20.76
C LEU A 261 -26.99 5.98 21.25
N GLN A 262 -26.73 4.90 21.96
CA GLN A 262 -25.40 4.62 22.50
C GLN A 262 -24.57 3.90 21.45
N VAL A 263 -23.34 4.37 21.23
CA VAL A 263 -22.38 3.75 20.30
C VAL A 263 -21.04 3.51 20.98
N THR A 264 -20.32 2.52 20.48
CA THR A 264 -18.93 2.26 20.88
C THR A 264 -18.08 2.11 19.64
N ASP A 265 -16.86 2.62 19.72
CA ASP A 265 -15.85 2.54 18.69
C ASP A 265 -14.51 2.24 19.38
N ALA A 266 -13.73 1.33 18.80
CA ALA A 266 -12.48 0.85 19.40
C ALA A 266 -11.27 1.71 19.01
N ASP A 267 -11.40 2.58 18.01
CA ASP A 267 -10.36 3.52 17.61
C ASP A 267 -10.05 4.54 18.74
N SER A 268 -8.92 5.24 18.63
CA SER A 268 -8.43 6.18 19.63
C SER A 268 -9.43 7.29 19.96
N ARG A 269 -9.89 7.31 21.21
CA ARG A 269 -10.86 8.29 21.71
C ARG A 269 -10.48 9.74 21.33
N GLY A 270 -11.40 10.42 20.65
CA GLY A 270 -11.25 11.80 20.19
C GLY A 270 -10.59 11.98 18.82
N SER A 271 -10.05 10.91 18.22
CA SER A 271 -9.52 10.94 16.85
C SER A 271 -10.64 11.14 15.82
N ALA A 272 -10.29 11.44 14.57
CA ALA A 272 -11.26 11.47 13.48
C ALA A 272 -11.80 10.07 13.13
N ALA A 273 -10.97 9.04 13.37
CA ALA A 273 -11.35 7.65 13.29
C ALA A 273 -12.41 7.30 14.35
N TRP A 274 -12.30 7.79 15.57
CA TRP A 274 -13.31 7.53 16.60
C TRP A 274 -14.59 8.39 16.50
N ARG A 275 -14.51 9.66 16.06
CA ARG A 275 -15.65 10.60 16.12
C ARG A 275 -16.80 10.20 15.20
N ALA A 276 -18.00 10.06 15.78
CA ALA A 276 -19.19 9.60 15.07
C ALA A 276 -19.94 10.73 14.33
N ARG A 277 -20.47 10.41 13.15
CA ARG A 277 -21.34 11.23 12.30
C ARG A 277 -22.63 10.47 12.03
N TYR A 278 -23.76 11.06 12.41
CA TYR A 278 -25.07 10.47 12.22
C TYR A 278 -25.81 11.04 11.01
N SER A 279 -26.56 10.19 10.33
CA SER A 279 -27.56 10.58 9.34
C SER A 279 -28.87 9.81 9.53
N LEU A 280 -29.97 10.43 9.13
CA LEU A 280 -31.33 9.90 9.26
C LEU A 280 -31.89 9.60 7.87
N ARG A 281 -32.52 8.44 7.72
CA ARG A 281 -33.35 8.05 6.57
C ARG A 281 -34.76 7.67 7.04
N GLY A 282 -35.75 7.83 6.18
CA GLY A 282 -37.16 7.56 6.48
C GLY A 282 -37.95 8.78 6.98
N ASP A 283 -37.28 9.82 7.49
CA ASP A 283 -37.91 11.06 7.95
C ASP A 283 -38.11 12.07 6.81
N LYS A 284 -39.09 11.81 5.93
CA LYS A 284 -39.33 12.67 4.75
C LYS A 284 -39.71 14.11 5.10
N ALA A 285 -40.36 14.31 6.24
CA ALA A 285 -40.86 15.61 6.69
C ALA A 285 -39.92 16.32 7.68
N GLN A 286 -38.75 15.74 7.96
CA GLN A 286 -37.70 16.33 8.83
C GLN A 286 -38.18 16.66 10.25
N HIS A 287 -39.08 15.83 10.79
CA HIS A 287 -39.56 15.96 12.16
C HIS A 287 -38.47 15.74 13.20
N PHE A 288 -37.38 15.07 12.83
CA PHE A 288 -36.31 14.67 13.73
C PHE A 288 -34.96 15.19 13.25
N LYS A 289 -34.12 15.52 14.22
CA LYS A 289 -32.70 15.79 14.01
C LYS A 289 -31.89 14.93 14.96
N ILE A 290 -30.76 14.42 14.49
CA ILE A 290 -29.79 13.72 15.32
C ILE A 290 -28.48 14.51 15.36
N GLN A 291 -27.86 14.58 16.53
CA GLN A 291 -26.57 15.23 16.75
C GLN A 291 -25.68 14.32 17.58
N THR A 292 -24.38 14.33 17.29
CA THR A 292 -23.38 13.62 18.08
C THR A 292 -23.10 14.36 19.38
N ASP A 293 -23.18 13.67 20.51
CA ASP A 293 -22.65 14.12 21.79
C ASP A 293 -21.11 14.03 21.72
N PRO A 294 -20.37 15.15 21.78
CA PRO A 294 -18.92 15.16 21.53
C PRO A 294 -18.11 14.42 22.61
N ASP A 295 -18.68 14.23 23.80
CA ASP A 295 -17.98 13.59 24.93
C ASP A 295 -18.14 12.06 24.91
N THR A 296 -19.30 11.57 24.45
CA THR A 296 -19.66 10.13 24.48
C THR A 296 -19.78 9.48 23.10
N ASN A 297 -19.77 10.25 22.02
CA ASN A 297 -20.16 9.85 20.66
C ASN A 297 -21.64 9.47 20.49
N ASP A 298 -22.46 9.53 21.54
CA ASP A 298 -23.86 9.10 21.46
C ASP A 298 -24.67 9.98 20.49
N GLY A 299 -25.59 9.35 19.77
CA GLY A 299 -26.53 10.06 18.89
C GLY A 299 -27.73 10.57 19.67
N VAL A 300 -27.81 11.88 19.90
CA VAL A 300 -28.95 12.52 20.56
C VAL A 300 -29.96 12.94 19.51
N MET A 301 -31.10 12.24 19.46
CA MET A 301 -32.21 12.57 18.58
C MET A 301 -33.18 13.52 19.28
N THR A 302 -33.57 14.59 18.60
CA THR A 302 -34.49 15.63 19.09
C THR A 302 -35.63 15.86 18.09
N VAL A 303 -36.78 16.28 18.59
CA VAL A 303 -37.90 16.75 17.75
C VAL A 303 -37.55 18.11 17.14
N THR A 304 -37.60 18.24 15.82
CA THR A 304 -37.53 19.51 15.11
C THR A 304 -38.93 20.10 14.97
N GLU A 305 -39.87 19.30 14.46
CA GLU A 305 -41.27 19.67 14.30
C GLU A 305 -42.16 18.58 14.91
N PRO A 306 -43.15 18.95 15.75
CA PRO A 306 -44.04 17.99 16.37
C PRO A 306 -44.84 17.22 15.31
N LEU A 307 -44.96 15.91 15.50
CA LEU A 307 -45.79 15.05 14.65
C LEU A 307 -47.26 15.45 14.80
N ASN A 308 -47.98 15.63 13.69
CA ASN A 308 -49.41 15.88 13.73
C ASN A 308 -50.21 14.57 13.90
N ASP A 309 -51.49 14.69 14.26
CA ASP A 309 -52.38 13.57 14.58
C ASP A 309 -52.60 12.57 13.42
N GLU A 310 -52.41 13.01 12.19
CA GLU A 310 -52.62 12.24 10.96
C GLU A 310 -51.34 11.48 10.54
N GLU A 311 -50.17 11.93 11.01
CA GLU A 311 -48.85 11.32 10.84
C GLU A 311 -48.48 10.34 11.97
N LYS A 312 -49.35 10.18 12.98
CA LYS A 312 -49.16 9.33 14.18
C LYS A 312 -49.04 7.80 13.92
N SER A 313 -48.99 7.34 12.68
CA SER A 313 -48.77 5.92 12.37
C SER A 313 -47.28 5.56 12.51
N ASN A 314 -46.98 4.34 12.97
CA ASN A 314 -45.63 3.84 13.27
C ASN A 314 -44.56 4.34 12.28
N LEU A 315 -43.72 5.28 12.72
CA LEU A 315 -42.68 5.85 11.88
C LEU A 315 -41.43 4.98 12.02
N SER A 316 -41.03 4.35 10.91
CA SER A 316 -39.77 3.61 10.84
C SER A 316 -38.67 4.52 10.31
N LEU A 317 -37.69 4.82 11.17
CA LEU A 317 -36.52 5.59 10.83
C LEU A 317 -35.30 4.68 10.76
N THR A 318 -34.41 4.93 9.79
CA THR A 318 -33.11 4.28 9.76
C THR A 318 -32.05 5.31 10.11
N VAL A 319 -31.37 5.11 11.23
CA VAL A 319 -30.21 5.92 11.62
C VAL A 319 -28.95 5.21 11.16
N ILE A 320 -28.10 5.97 10.47
CA ILE A 320 -26.80 5.53 9.99
C ILE A 320 -25.75 6.29 10.77
N VAL A 321 -24.72 5.58 11.24
CA VAL A 321 -23.56 6.14 11.91
C VAL A 321 -22.29 5.75 11.15
N GLU A 322 -21.43 6.72 10.92
CA GLU A 322 -20.11 6.57 10.28
C GLU A 322 -19.08 7.40 11.04
N ASN A 323 -17.80 7.17 10.81
CA ASN A 323 -16.74 8.01 11.39
C ASN A 323 -16.50 9.27 10.54
N GLU A 324 -15.73 10.21 11.06
CA GLU A 324 -15.28 11.34 10.25
C GLU A 324 -14.16 10.99 9.27
N GLU A 325 -13.38 9.96 9.58
CA GLU A 325 -12.33 9.42 8.71
C GLU A 325 -12.85 8.22 7.92
N PRO A 326 -12.46 8.03 6.64
CA PRO A 326 -12.89 6.86 5.85
C PRO A 326 -12.36 5.55 6.43
N PHE A 327 -13.21 4.53 6.43
CA PHE A 327 -12.87 3.19 6.88
C PHE A 327 -11.86 2.52 5.95
N PHE A 328 -10.93 1.77 6.54
CA PHE A 328 -10.08 0.81 5.85
C PHE A 328 -10.11 -0.54 6.58
N TYR A 329 -9.67 -1.59 5.90
CA TYR A 329 -9.45 -2.87 6.56
C TYR A 329 -8.23 -3.55 5.96
N CYS A 330 -7.56 -4.34 6.78
CA CYS A 330 -6.48 -5.22 6.38
C CYS A 330 -6.72 -6.62 6.94
N ARG A 331 -6.66 -7.64 6.08
CA ARG A 331 -6.82 -9.04 6.50
C ARG A 331 -5.82 -9.93 5.79
N VAL A 332 -5.00 -10.63 6.56
CA VAL A 332 -4.11 -11.67 6.04
C VAL A 332 -4.93 -12.89 5.61
N THR A 333 -4.78 -13.31 4.34
CA THR A 333 -5.47 -14.46 3.74
C THR A 333 -4.53 -15.64 3.49
N GLY A 334 -3.22 -15.41 3.45
CA GLY A 334 -2.22 -16.44 3.18
C GLY A 334 -0.82 -15.99 3.58
N ARG A 335 0.04 -16.96 3.92
CA ARG A 335 1.43 -16.73 4.39
C ARG A 335 2.41 -17.57 3.56
N PRO A 336 2.68 -17.20 2.31
CA PRO A 336 3.71 -17.85 1.50
C PRO A 336 5.07 -17.80 2.20
N LYS A 337 5.91 -18.82 1.94
CA LYS A 337 7.26 -18.92 2.53
C LYS A 337 8.22 -17.84 2.03
N HIS A 338 7.97 -17.30 0.83
CA HIS A 338 8.83 -16.33 0.17
C HIS A 338 7.98 -15.14 -0.30
N GLY A 339 8.56 -13.94 -0.28
CA GLY A 339 7.86 -12.71 -0.65
C GLY A 339 6.90 -12.20 0.42
N LEU A 340 6.06 -11.24 0.02
CA LEU A 340 5.01 -10.65 0.86
C LEU A 340 3.87 -11.64 1.14
N TRP A 341 3.09 -11.39 2.18
CA TRP A 341 1.94 -12.24 2.51
C TRP A 341 0.76 -11.98 1.56
N ASP A 342 -0.22 -12.90 1.50
CA ASP A 342 -1.47 -12.62 0.81
C ASP A 342 -2.35 -11.79 1.74
N VAL A 343 -2.71 -10.57 1.34
CA VAL A 343 -3.46 -9.62 2.16
C VAL A 343 -4.59 -9.01 1.36
N ASN A 344 -5.81 -9.07 1.91
CA ASN A 344 -6.93 -8.28 1.46
C ASN A 344 -6.89 -6.92 2.16
N HIS A 345 -6.67 -5.87 1.39
CA HIS A 345 -6.57 -4.50 1.88
C HIS A 345 -7.56 -3.62 1.13
N SER A 346 -8.39 -2.84 1.83
CA SER A 346 -9.17 -1.76 1.20
C SER A 346 -8.51 -0.41 1.45
N ARG A 347 -8.65 0.53 0.51
CA ARG A 347 -8.25 1.93 0.74
C ARG A 347 -9.51 2.79 0.78
N GLY A 348 -9.73 3.43 1.93
CA GLY A 348 -10.66 4.55 2.12
C GLY A 348 -12.01 4.38 1.45
N ARG A 349 -12.81 3.41 1.92
CA ARG A 349 -14.21 3.27 1.49
C ARG A 349 -15.10 3.98 2.50
N SER A 350 -16.16 4.60 2.00
CA SER A 350 -17.30 4.97 2.84
C SER A 350 -17.90 3.68 3.40
N SER A 351 -17.80 3.48 4.71
CA SER A 351 -18.41 2.37 5.42
C SER A 351 -19.13 2.92 6.64
N SER A 352 -20.28 2.37 6.93
CA SER A 352 -21.18 2.87 7.97
C SER A 352 -21.87 1.71 8.66
N THR A 353 -22.23 1.90 9.92
CA THR A 353 -23.14 1.01 10.64
C THR A 353 -24.54 1.62 10.58
N SER A 354 -25.58 0.80 10.46
CA SER A 354 -26.96 1.29 10.50
C SER A 354 -27.77 0.64 11.62
N ALA A 355 -28.86 1.28 12.01
CA ALA A 355 -29.86 0.72 12.89
C ALA A 355 -31.21 1.27 12.50
N SER A 356 -32.22 0.41 12.52
CA SER A 356 -33.60 0.84 12.36
C SER A 356 -34.19 1.12 13.74
N LEU A 357 -34.89 2.24 13.82
CA LEU A 357 -35.62 2.73 14.96
C LEU A 357 -37.08 2.72 14.58
N LEU A 358 -37.84 1.84 15.21
CA LEU A 358 -39.28 1.89 15.12
C LEU A 358 -39.78 2.86 16.20
N ILE A 359 -40.27 4.02 15.76
CA ILE A 359 -40.93 5.00 16.62
C ILE A 359 -42.42 4.70 16.58
N THR A 360 -42.91 4.05 17.65
CA THR A 360 -44.33 3.82 17.82
C THR A 360 -44.90 4.86 18.79
N ASN A 361 -45.97 5.53 18.35
CA ASN A 361 -46.75 6.39 19.22
C ASN A 361 -47.77 5.52 19.95
N VAL A 362 -47.50 5.18 21.21
CA VAL A 362 -48.45 4.40 22.01
C VAL A 362 -49.41 5.38 22.67
N ASN A 363 -50.52 5.64 21.98
CA ASN A 363 -51.73 6.17 22.61
C ASN A 363 -52.38 5.04 23.42
N LYS A 364 -51.93 4.85 24.67
CA LYS A 364 -52.70 4.12 25.67
C LYS A 364 -53.46 5.14 26.49
N ASP A 365 -54.77 5.21 26.27
CA ASP A 365 -55.74 5.90 27.13
C ASP A 365 -55.37 7.33 27.55
N ASP A 366 -55.62 8.29 26.67
CA ASP A 366 -55.99 9.69 26.93
C ASP A 366 -55.32 10.46 28.11
N SER A 367 -54.09 10.11 28.49
CA SER A 367 -53.42 10.77 29.61
C SER A 367 -51.91 10.96 29.50
N GLU A 368 -51.21 10.39 28.52
CA GLU A 368 -49.85 10.81 28.13
C GLU A 368 -49.38 10.01 26.89
N PRO A 369 -49.06 10.66 25.75
CA PRO A 369 -48.41 9.98 24.62
C PRO A 369 -47.03 9.49 25.03
N SER A 370 -46.81 8.17 24.97
CA SER A 370 -45.50 7.55 25.21
C SER A 370 -44.87 7.12 23.89
N VAL A 371 -43.67 7.64 23.59
CA VAL A 371 -42.87 7.19 22.45
C VAL A 371 -42.10 5.93 22.85
N PHE A 372 -42.38 4.82 22.19
CA PHE A 372 -41.59 3.61 22.31
C PHE A 372 -40.63 3.53 21.13
N VAL A 373 -39.34 3.40 21.45
CA VAL A 373 -38.26 3.24 20.47
C VAL A 373 -37.72 1.82 20.59
N GLU A 374 -38.00 1.00 19.58
CA GLU A 374 -37.35 -0.31 19.45
C GLU A 374 -36.17 -0.17 18.50
N ILE A 375 -34.97 -0.52 18.96
CA ILE A 375 -33.78 -0.57 18.11
C ILE A 375 -33.66 -1.96 17.53
N VAL A 376 -33.69 -2.03 16.22
CA VAL A 376 -33.28 -3.21 15.48
C VAL A 376 -31.92 -2.90 14.87
N LYS A 377 -30.86 -3.44 15.48
CA LYS A 377 -29.48 -3.23 15.02
C LYS A 377 -29.31 -3.83 13.62
N HIS A 378 -28.89 -3.01 12.66
CA HIS A 378 -28.52 -3.47 11.33
C HIS A 378 -27.00 -3.45 11.27
N ALA A 379 -26.38 -4.54 11.70
CA ALA A 379 -24.95 -4.65 11.46
C ALA A 379 -24.74 -4.83 9.94
N GLU A 380 -24.50 -3.74 9.21
CA GLU A 380 -23.63 -3.76 8.03
C GLU A 380 -22.20 -4.06 8.52
N ARG A 381 -22.02 -5.19 9.22
CA ARG A 381 -20.72 -5.71 9.55
C ARG A 381 -20.19 -6.26 8.25
N LEU A 382 -19.10 -5.69 7.74
CA LEU A 382 -18.18 -6.37 6.81
C LEU A 382 -17.51 -7.60 7.45
N ALA A 383 -18.06 -8.17 8.53
CA ALA A 383 -17.76 -9.50 9.03
C ALA A 383 -18.65 -10.54 8.34
N ALA A 384 -18.49 -10.68 7.02
CA ALA A 384 -18.88 -11.84 6.20
C ALA A 384 -20.14 -12.65 6.63
N GLY A 385 -21.24 -12.00 7.03
CA GLY A 385 -22.52 -12.68 7.26
C GLY A 385 -23.31 -12.85 5.97
N PRO A 386 -24.49 -13.49 6.01
CA PRO A 386 -25.33 -13.62 4.82
C PRO A 386 -25.82 -12.23 4.37
N MET A 387 -25.62 -11.89 3.09
CA MET A 387 -25.87 -10.57 2.51
C MET A 387 -26.63 -10.64 1.18
N LEU A 388 -27.37 -9.59 0.83
CA LEU A 388 -27.94 -9.43 -0.50
C LEU A 388 -26.84 -9.24 -1.53
N GLU A 389 -26.95 -9.92 -2.66
CA GLU A 389 -26.06 -9.70 -3.80
C GLU A 389 -26.26 -8.29 -4.40
N ALA A 390 -27.50 -7.79 -4.38
CA ALA A 390 -27.87 -6.46 -4.84
C ALA A 390 -28.88 -5.79 -3.90
N HIS A 391 -28.62 -4.52 -3.55
CA HIS A 391 -29.47 -3.69 -2.69
C HIS A 391 -30.42 -2.78 -3.47
N ARG A 392 -30.33 -2.82 -4.81
CA ARG A 392 -31.17 -2.06 -5.72
C ARG A 392 -31.60 -2.93 -6.87
N LEU A 393 -32.87 -2.82 -7.23
CA LEU A 393 -33.45 -3.57 -8.33
C LEU A 393 -34.44 -2.70 -9.08
N GLY A 394 -34.46 -2.80 -10.41
CA GLY A 394 -35.54 -2.26 -11.22
C GLY A 394 -36.59 -3.32 -11.50
N MET A 395 -37.84 -2.92 -11.68
CA MET A 395 -38.91 -3.82 -12.10
C MET A 395 -39.93 -3.07 -12.96
N CYS A 396 -40.40 -3.70 -14.03
CA CYS A 396 -41.43 -3.08 -14.86
C CYS A 396 -42.83 -3.21 -14.24
N LEU A 397 -43.72 -2.26 -14.53
CA LEU A 397 -45.15 -2.37 -14.19
C LEU A 397 -45.78 -3.64 -14.78
N SER A 398 -45.35 -4.05 -15.98
CA SER A 398 -45.78 -5.26 -16.67
C SER A 398 -45.28 -6.56 -16.03
N GLU A 399 -44.16 -6.53 -15.29
CA GLU A 399 -43.59 -7.70 -14.62
C GLU A 399 -44.35 -8.04 -13.35
N LYS A 400 -44.54 -9.33 -13.08
CA LYS A 400 -45.23 -9.82 -11.87
C LYS A 400 -44.30 -10.25 -10.75
N ASN A 401 -43.07 -10.63 -11.09
CA ASN A 401 -42.09 -11.08 -10.13
C ASN A 401 -40.67 -10.87 -10.67
N THR A 402 -39.72 -10.92 -9.76
CA THR A 402 -38.28 -10.81 -10.01
C THR A 402 -37.53 -11.66 -8.98
N GLU A 403 -36.23 -11.87 -9.17
CA GLU A 403 -35.43 -12.74 -8.31
C GLU A 403 -34.44 -11.91 -7.49
N ILE A 404 -34.34 -12.24 -6.21
CA ILE A 404 -33.39 -11.66 -5.26
C ILE A 404 -32.46 -12.77 -4.80
N THR A 405 -31.15 -12.49 -4.79
CA THR A 405 -30.14 -13.47 -4.38
C THR A 405 -29.46 -13.01 -3.10
N ALA A 406 -29.30 -13.93 -2.16
CA ALA A 406 -28.52 -13.72 -0.96
C ALA A 406 -27.34 -14.70 -0.92
N VAL A 407 -26.18 -14.20 -0.52
CA VAL A 407 -24.92 -14.93 -0.47
C VAL A 407 -24.31 -14.83 0.92
N ASP A 408 -23.75 -15.91 1.42
CA ASP A 408 -22.95 -15.90 2.63
C ASP A 408 -21.47 -16.14 2.25
N PRO A 409 -20.59 -15.14 2.37
CA PRO A 409 -19.18 -15.27 1.96
C PRO A 409 -18.40 -16.30 2.78
N ASN A 410 -18.89 -16.70 3.96
CA ASN A 410 -18.28 -17.71 4.82
C ASN A 410 -18.76 -19.14 4.50
N LEU A 411 -19.69 -19.32 3.56
CA LEU A 411 -20.28 -20.61 3.21
C LEU A 411 -20.17 -20.90 1.69
N TYR A 412 -19.59 -22.05 1.34
CA TYR A 412 -19.63 -22.60 -0.02
C TYR A 412 -20.99 -23.30 -0.28
N GLY A 413 -22.07 -22.54 -0.59
CA GLY A 413 -23.39 -23.08 -1.02
C GLY A 413 -24.35 -23.57 0.11
N PRO A 414 -25.68 -23.71 -0.14
CA PRO A 414 -26.65 -23.00 0.70
C PRO A 414 -27.41 -23.80 1.77
N ALA A 415 -27.80 -23.08 2.83
CA ALA A 415 -29.20 -22.73 3.09
C ALA A 415 -29.21 -21.29 3.67
N VAL A 416 -29.50 -20.30 2.82
CA VAL A 416 -29.78 -18.92 3.26
C VAL A 416 -31.28 -18.73 3.20
N HIS A 417 -31.87 -18.28 4.29
CA HIS A 417 -33.30 -18.06 4.41
C HIS A 417 -33.59 -16.56 4.40
N VAL A 418 -34.43 -16.12 3.47
CA VAL A 418 -34.81 -14.71 3.29
C VAL A 418 -36.28 -14.54 3.67
N GLU A 419 -36.54 -13.79 4.73
CA GLU A 419 -37.85 -13.47 5.26
C GLU A 419 -38.16 -11.98 5.02
N LEU A 420 -39.37 -11.65 4.55
CA LEU A 420 -39.81 -10.27 4.39
C LEU A 420 -40.33 -9.77 5.74
N MET A 421 -39.61 -8.83 6.35
CA MET A 421 -39.97 -8.27 7.66
C MET A 421 -40.93 -7.09 7.54
N GLY A 422 -40.89 -6.40 6.40
CA GLY A 422 -41.80 -5.30 6.11
C GLY A 422 -41.54 -4.69 4.75
N ASP A 423 -42.57 -4.12 4.18
CA ASP A 423 -42.52 -3.27 3.00
C ASP A 423 -43.28 -1.96 3.29
N VAL A 424 -42.82 -0.87 2.69
CA VAL A 424 -43.40 0.46 2.96
C VAL A 424 -44.87 0.57 2.50
N GLU A 425 -45.31 -0.30 1.56
CA GLU A 425 -46.62 -0.18 0.91
C GLU A 425 -47.54 -1.42 1.05
N GLY A 426 -47.14 -2.50 1.73
CA GLY A 426 -47.98 -3.70 1.90
C GLY A 426 -48.29 -4.49 0.62
N GLY A 427 -47.49 -4.31 -0.43
CA GLY A 427 -47.72 -4.83 -1.77
C GLY A 427 -46.75 -5.93 -2.23
N TRP A 428 -45.87 -6.43 -1.36
CA TRP A 428 -44.83 -7.38 -1.74
C TRP A 428 -44.93 -8.69 -0.97
N ARG A 429 -44.57 -9.79 -1.63
CA ARG A 429 -44.41 -11.10 -0.97
C ARG A 429 -43.23 -11.86 -1.52
N LEU A 430 -42.65 -12.73 -0.69
CA LEU A 430 -41.60 -13.65 -1.10
C LEU A 430 -42.17 -15.03 -1.40
N HIS A 431 -41.65 -15.66 -2.45
CA HIS A 431 -41.88 -17.07 -2.75
C HIS A 431 -40.53 -17.77 -2.85
N TYR A 432 -40.32 -18.75 -1.98
CA TYR A 432 -39.07 -19.48 -1.90
C TYR A 432 -38.89 -20.39 -3.12
N ASN A 433 -37.81 -20.16 -3.88
CA ASN A 433 -37.30 -21.11 -4.85
C ASN A 433 -36.26 -22.02 -4.17
N TYR A 434 -35.99 -23.20 -4.72
CA TYR A 434 -34.89 -24.04 -4.23
C TYR A 434 -33.54 -23.37 -4.56
N GLY A 435 -32.74 -23.00 -3.55
CA GLY A 435 -31.39 -22.44 -3.74
C GLY A 435 -31.06 -21.21 -2.87
N THR A 436 -30.16 -20.35 -3.34
CA THR A 436 -29.73 -19.06 -2.73
C THR A 436 -30.62 -17.86 -3.12
N SER A 437 -31.59 -18.09 -3.99
CA SER A 437 -32.40 -17.05 -4.60
C SER A 437 -33.86 -17.22 -4.24
N VAL A 438 -34.54 -16.11 -3.97
CA VAL A 438 -35.95 -16.04 -3.60
C VAL A 438 -36.68 -15.17 -4.62
N ARG A 439 -37.90 -15.57 -4.98
CA ARG A 439 -38.71 -14.80 -5.92
C ARG A 439 -39.49 -13.73 -5.16
N LEU A 440 -39.21 -12.48 -5.48
CA LEU A 440 -39.97 -11.33 -5.02
C LEU A 440 -41.17 -11.11 -5.95
N ILE A 441 -42.37 -11.09 -5.39
CA ILE A 441 -43.62 -11.00 -6.14
C ILE A 441 -44.31 -9.69 -5.82
N LYS A 442 -44.71 -9.00 -6.88
CA LYS A 442 -45.41 -7.72 -6.86
C LYS A 442 -46.91 -7.96 -6.84
N GLU A 443 -47.59 -7.57 -5.78
CA GLU A 443 -49.06 -7.61 -5.68
C GLU A 443 -49.69 -6.42 -6.44
N SER A 444 -50.99 -6.53 -6.72
CA SER A 444 -51.73 -5.55 -7.52
C SER A 444 -51.79 -4.14 -6.90
N ALA A 445 -51.46 -3.99 -5.62
CA ALA A 445 -51.44 -2.71 -4.92
C ALA A 445 -50.20 -1.85 -5.22
N VAL A 446 -49.11 -2.44 -5.73
CA VAL A 446 -47.82 -1.74 -5.94
C VAL A 446 -47.90 -0.80 -7.14
N ARG A 447 -47.57 0.48 -6.90
CA ARG A 447 -47.57 1.54 -7.93
C ARG A 447 -46.19 1.79 -8.52
N ALA A 448 -46.10 2.55 -9.60
CA ALA A 448 -44.81 3.05 -10.09
C ALA A 448 -44.18 3.99 -9.06
N GLY A 449 -42.89 3.84 -8.81
CA GLY A 449 -42.17 4.57 -7.76
C GLY A 449 -41.04 3.76 -7.16
N ASP A 450 -40.36 4.36 -6.18
CA ASP A 450 -39.32 3.72 -5.39
C ASP A 450 -39.94 3.09 -4.14
N HIS A 451 -39.77 1.77 -4.01
CA HIS A 451 -40.24 0.97 -2.90
C HIS A 451 -39.05 0.52 -2.08
N GLU A 452 -39.21 0.45 -0.76
CA GLU A 452 -38.18 -0.06 0.14
C GLU A 452 -38.73 -1.28 0.89
N LEU A 453 -37.97 -2.37 0.84
CA LEU A 453 -38.31 -3.64 1.45
C LEU A 453 -37.26 -3.98 2.51
N THR A 454 -37.70 -4.36 3.70
CA THR A 454 -36.83 -4.85 4.77
C THR A 454 -36.80 -6.36 4.75
N LEU A 455 -35.63 -6.93 4.48
CA LEU A 455 -35.41 -8.37 4.35
C LEU A 455 -34.54 -8.86 5.52
N LYS A 456 -34.99 -9.91 6.19
CA LYS A 456 -34.20 -10.67 7.16
C LYS A 456 -33.56 -11.85 6.45
N ILE A 457 -32.24 -11.91 6.48
CA ILE A 457 -31.45 -12.93 5.82
C ILE A 457 -30.71 -13.72 6.90
N SER A 458 -30.97 -15.01 6.99
CA SER A 458 -30.34 -15.88 7.98
C SER A 458 -29.64 -17.06 7.35
N ASP A 459 -28.50 -17.46 7.91
CA ASP A 459 -27.79 -18.67 7.51
C ASP A 459 -28.20 -19.90 8.36
N GLY A 460 -27.73 -21.08 7.99
CA GLY A 460 -27.95 -22.31 8.74
C GLY A 460 -27.21 -22.41 10.08
N ARG A 461 -26.38 -21.43 10.44
CA ARG A 461 -25.63 -21.36 11.70
C ARG A 461 -26.23 -20.36 12.69
N GLY A 462 -27.34 -19.72 12.32
CA GLY A 462 -28.07 -18.76 13.16
C GLY A 462 -27.53 -17.33 13.09
N GLN A 463 -26.61 -17.03 12.16
CA GLN A 463 -26.30 -15.64 11.82
C GLN A 463 -27.46 -15.02 11.06
N VAL A 464 -27.80 -13.79 11.42
CA VAL A 464 -28.90 -13.04 10.83
C VAL A 464 -28.41 -11.64 10.47
N SER A 465 -28.81 -11.17 9.29
CA SER A 465 -28.68 -9.78 8.87
C SER A 465 -30.04 -9.26 8.44
N LEU A 466 -30.28 -7.97 8.67
CA LEU A 466 -31.45 -7.27 8.15
C LEU A 466 -30.95 -6.25 7.14
N GLN A 467 -31.52 -6.26 5.93
CA GLN A 467 -31.06 -5.43 4.82
C GLN A 467 -32.24 -4.80 4.09
N SER A 468 -32.04 -3.55 3.66
CA SER A 468 -32.99 -2.84 2.81
C SER A 468 -32.73 -3.17 1.33
N LEU A 469 -33.78 -3.60 0.63
CA LEU A 469 -33.81 -3.70 -0.82
C LEU A 469 -34.65 -2.55 -1.40
N SER A 470 -34.03 -1.70 -2.20
CA SER A 470 -34.73 -0.64 -2.94
C SER A 470 -35.18 -1.16 -4.29
N VAL A 471 -36.50 -1.17 -4.53
CA VAL A 471 -37.10 -1.62 -5.79
C VAL A 471 -37.74 -0.44 -6.50
N ARG A 472 -37.19 -0.07 -7.66
CA ARG A 472 -37.79 0.95 -8.53
C ARG A 472 -38.74 0.32 -9.51
N VAL A 473 -40.04 0.61 -9.38
CA VAL A 473 -41.07 0.17 -10.31
C VAL A 473 -41.32 1.26 -11.34
N CYS A 474 -41.10 0.98 -12.62
CA CYS A 474 -41.29 1.96 -13.70
C CYS A 474 -42.17 1.43 -14.84
N ASP A 475 -42.73 2.36 -15.64
CA ASP A 475 -43.50 2.04 -16.83
C ASP A 475 -42.57 1.64 -17.99
N CYS A 476 -42.25 0.36 -18.05
CA CYS A 476 -41.39 -0.25 -19.07
C CYS A 476 -41.98 -1.57 -19.59
N ASP A 477 -41.65 -1.90 -20.84
CA ASP A 477 -42.16 -3.09 -21.54
C ASP A 477 -41.08 -4.16 -21.79
N VAL A 478 -39.79 -3.81 -21.73
CA VAL A 478 -38.71 -4.67 -22.24
C VAL A 478 -37.48 -4.75 -21.32
N SER A 479 -37.22 -3.72 -20.49
CA SER A 479 -36.09 -3.70 -19.57
C SER A 479 -36.43 -2.92 -18.31
N ALA A 480 -36.10 -3.50 -17.17
CA ALA A 480 -36.18 -2.92 -15.84
C ALA A 480 -35.17 -1.78 -15.58
N ASP A 481 -34.42 -1.35 -16.61
CA ASP A 481 -33.51 -0.22 -16.52
C ASP A 481 -34.27 1.12 -16.55
N CYS A 482 -34.70 1.56 -15.37
CA CYS A 482 -35.47 2.79 -15.18
C CYS A 482 -34.67 4.10 -15.39
N HIS A 483 -33.51 4.04 -16.07
CA HIS A 483 -32.69 5.21 -16.44
C HIS A 483 -32.93 5.72 -17.86
N VAL A 484 -33.78 5.07 -18.67
CA VAL A 484 -34.10 5.54 -20.02
C VAL A 484 -35.30 6.48 -19.99
N LEU A 485 -35.04 7.79 -20.06
CA LEU A 485 -36.04 8.78 -20.48
C LEU A 485 -36.59 8.32 -21.84
N ARG A 486 -37.89 7.98 -21.91
CA ARG A 486 -38.60 7.81 -23.18
C ARG A 486 -38.37 9.07 -24.03
N GLY A 487 -37.61 8.95 -25.11
CA GLY A 487 -37.60 9.93 -26.19
C GLY A 487 -39.02 10.13 -26.72
N PRO A 488 -39.32 11.26 -27.37
CA PRO A 488 -40.68 11.60 -27.76
C PRO A 488 -41.24 10.51 -28.68
N ALA A 489 -42.52 10.16 -28.44
CA ALA A 489 -43.25 9.14 -29.18
C ALA A 489 -43.03 9.30 -30.69
N VAL A 490 -42.45 8.27 -31.32
CA VAL A 490 -42.45 8.15 -32.78
C VAL A 490 -43.91 7.92 -33.20
N LEU A 491 -44.56 8.98 -33.66
CA LEU A 491 -45.83 8.90 -34.38
C LEU A 491 -45.62 7.99 -35.59
N HIS A 492 -46.10 6.75 -35.50
CA HIS A 492 -46.29 5.89 -36.66
C HIS A 492 -47.40 6.50 -37.52
N LEU A 493 -47.03 7.39 -38.44
CA LEU A 493 -47.90 7.80 -39.53
C LEU A 493 -48.14 6.58 -40.44
N SER A 494 -49.40 6.16 -40.55
CA SER A 494 -49.81 5.12 -41.49
C SER A 494 -49.42 5.52 -42.93
N ALA A 495 -49.07 4.54 -43.76
CA ALA A 495 -48.66 4.75 -45.16
C ALA A 495 -49.70 5.56 -45.99
N THR A 496 -50.95 5.62 -45.54
CA THR A 496 -52.01 6.47 -46.12
C THR A 496 -51.78 7.96 -45.92
N ALA A 497 -51.14 8.40 -44.82
CA ALA A 497 -50.87 9.81 -44.55
C ALA A 497 -49.66 10.33 -45.34
N VAL A 498 -48.65 9.48 -45.59
CA VAL A 498 -47.50 9.83 -46.44
C VAL A 498 -47.91 9.99 -47.91
N ALA A 499 -48.84 9.17 -48.40
CA ALA A 499 -49.40 9.31 -49.74
C ALA A 499 -50.20 10.60 -49.92
N ALA A 500 -50.96 11.04 -48.92
CA ALA A 500 -51.74 12.28 -48.98
C ALA A 500 -50.84 13.52 -49.03
N VAL A 501 -49.75 13.57 -48.25
CA VAL A 501 -48.81 14.69 -48.25
C VAL A 501 -48.04 14.79 -49.57
N ILE A 502 -47.66 13.65 -50.17
CA ILE A 502 -46.97 13.64 -51.48
C ILE A 502 -47.92 14.07 -52.61
N PHE A 503 -49.20 13.66 -52.57
CA PHE A 503 -50.19 14.07 -53.57
C PHE A 503 -50.54 15.57 -53.45
N SER A 504 -50.61 16.12 -52.23
CA SER A 504 -50.82 17.56 -52.00
C SER A 504 -49.60 18.41 -52.42
N LEU A 505 -48.37 17.93 -52.23
CA LEU A 505 -47.16 18.62 -52.70
C LEU A 505 -47.01 18.59 -54.24
N LEU A 506 -47.45 17.52 -54.91
CA LEU A 506 -47.46 17.44 -56.38
C LEU A 506 -48.53 18.33 -57.01
N LEU A 507 -49.68 18.54 -56.35
CA LEU A 507 -50.70 19.50 -56.79
C LEU A 507 -50.24 20.97 -56.61
N LEU A 508 -49.56 21.29 -55.51
CA LEU A 508 -49.03 22.64 -55.24
C LEU A 508 -47.81 23.03 -56.12
N LEU A 509 -47.04 22.04 -56.60
CA LEU A 509 -45.96 22.27 -57.56
C LEU A 509 -46.44 22.32 -59.02
N GLY A 510 -47.63 21.78 -59.32
CA GLY A 510 -48.28 21.90 -60.64
C GLY A 510 -48.90 23.27 -60.91
N GLU A 511 -49.35 24.00 -59.88
CA GLU A 511 -49.96 25.32 -60.04
C GLU A 511 -48.97 26.50 -60.04
N ARG A 512 -47.70 26.30 -59.65
CA ARG A 512 -46.67 27.35 -59.69
C ARG A 512 -45.91 27.47 -61.01
N ALA A 513 -46.16 26.59 -61.98
CA ALA A 513 -45.54 26.65 -63.31
C ALA A 513 -46.29 27.55 -64.32
N LEU A 514 -47.46 28.12 -63.96
CA LEU A 514 -48.26 28.95 -64.88
C LEU A 514 -48.35 30.44 -64.50
N HIS A 515 -47.65 30.90 -63.43
CA HIS A 515 -47.80 32.29 -62.94
C HIS A 515 -46.52 33.12 -62.88
N ILE A 516 -45.36 32.60 -63.34
CA ILE A 516 -44.11 33.38 -63.50
C ILE A 516 -44.02 33.89 -64.94
N HIS A 517 -44.98 34.74 -65.31
CA HIS A 517 -44.87 35.59 -66.48
C HIS A 517 -45.74 36.82 -66.25
N THR A 518 -45.39 37.66 -65.27
CA THR A 518 -45.69 39.11 -65.23
C THR A 518 -45.27 39.71 -63.88
N GLN A 519 -44.65 40.91 -63.97
CA GLN A 519 -44.54 41.94 -62.92
C GLN A 519 -43.47 41.78 -61.83
N GLY A 520 -42.26 42.23 -62.20
CA GLY A 520 -41.35 42.96 -61.32
C GLY A 520 -40.75 44.14 -62.08
N CYS A 521 -41.42 45.29 -62.08
CA CYS A 521 -40.93 46.59 -62.54
C CYS A 521 -41.56 47.68 -61.65
N ALA A 522 -40.78 48.73 -61.34
CA ALA A 522 -41.07 49.93 -60.50
C ALA A 522 -40.79 49.77 -58.98
N GLU A 523 -39.66 50.31 -58.47
CA GLU A 523 -39.38 51.70 -57.98
C GLU A 523 -39.61 51.78 -56.44
N MET A 524 -38.61 52.01 -55.57
CA MET A 524 -37.68 53.13 -55.36
C MET A 524 -38.35 54.42 -54.86
N LEU A 525 -38.35 54.65 -53.53
CA LEU A 525 -38.16 55.93 -52.81
C LEU A 525 -38.71 55.88 -51.37
N VAL A 526 -37.82 55.77 -50.38
CA VAL A 526 -37.49 56.70 -49.27
C VAL A 526 -36.74 55.93 -48.19
#